data_AF-A0A920QQS5-F1
#
_entry.id   AF-A0A920QQS5-F1
#
_cell.length_a   1.000
_cell.length_b   1.000
_cell.length_c   1.000
_cell.angle_alpha   90.00
_cell.angle_beta   90.00
_cell.angle_gamma   90.00
#
_symmetry.space_group_name_H-M   'P 1'
#
loop_
_entity.id
_entity.type
_entity.pdbx_description
1 polymer ?
#
loop_
_entity_poly.entity_id
_entity_poly.type
_entity_poly.pdbx_seq_one_letter_code
_entity_poly.pdbx_strand_id
1 'polypeptide(L)'
;MDSNQLIPRYPYGKYEASFIYDPSDHDEANKTFLGETGNFNGEDIVDIIVKQPGTARFVPRHLYNFFVPDEPQVPAWKDTPPRDPEAIKC
;
A
#
# COMPACT_ATOMS: atom_id res chain seq x y z
N MET A 1 -10.36 15.74 27.12
CA MET A 1 -10.69 16.10 25.73
C MET A 1 -9.69 15.34 24.89
N ASP A 2 -10.05 14.12 24.51
CA ASP A 2 -9.28 13.39 23.51
C ASP A 2 -10.00 13.57 22.18
N SER A 3 -9.34 14.26 21.25
CA SER A 3 -9.92 14.84 20.05
C SER A 3 -9.83 13.91 18.86
N ASN A 4 -9.96 12.59 19.07
CA ASN A 4 -9.85 11.59 18.00
C ASN A 4 -11.14 10.79 17.75
N GLN A 5 -12.23 11.15 18.41
CA GLN A 5 -13.49 10.47 18.20
C GLN A 5 -14.23 11.11 17.01
N LEU A 6 -14.21 10.43 15.86
CA LEU A 6 -14.90 10.78 14.60
C LEU A 6 -16.45 10.74 14.72
N ILE A 7 -17.03 11.04 15.89
CA ILE A 7 -18.50 11.09 16.01
C ILE A 7 -18.96 12.47 15.55
N PRO A 8 -19.78 12.55 14.49
CA PRO A 8 -20.29 13.82 14.03
C PRO A 8 -21.23 14.43 15.08
N ARG A 9 -21.19 15.76 15.25
CA ARG A 9 -22.29 16.49 15.89
C ARG A 9 -23.58 16.49 15.05
N TYR A 10 -23.48 16.21 13.74
CA TYR A 10 -24.62 16.15 12.81
C TYR A 10 -24.63 14.85 11.99
N PRO A 11 -25.79 14.21 11.79
CA PRO A 11 -25.89 12.85 11.25
C PRO A 11 -25.39 12.66 9.80
N TYR A 12 -25.16 13.73 9.03
CA TYR A 12 -24.93 13.64 7.58
C TYR A 12 -23.77 14.51 7.05
N GLY A 13 -22.58 14.44 7.67
CA GLY A 13 -21.36 15.11 7.18
C GLY A 13 -20.27 14.14 6.73
N LYS A 14 -19.59 14.41 5.61
CA LYS A 14 -18.33 13.73 5.27
C LYS A 14 -17.23 14.20 6.23
N TYR A 15 -16.47 13.29 6.80
CA TYR A 15 -15.26 13.59 7.55
C TYR A 15 -14.04 12.99 6.84
N GLU A 16 -12.90 13.65 6.97
CA GLU A 16 -11.63 13.13 6.50
C GLU A 16 -11.20 12.01 7.46
N ALA A 17 -11.10 10.80 6.94
CA ALA A 17 -10.53 9.68 7.68
C ALA A 17 -9.01 9.74 7.50
N SER A 18 -8.31 10.29 8.49
CA SER A 18 -6.85 10.20 8.57
C SER A 18 -6.44 8.92 9.30
N PHE A 19 -5.34 8.31 8.86
CA PHE A 19 -4.70 7.24 9.62
C PHE A 19 -4.08 7.82 10.89
N ILE A 20 -4.31 7.16 12.02
CA ILE A 20 -3.76 7.53 13.33
C ILE A 20 -3.25 6.28 14.00
N TYR A 21 -1.97 6.29 14.39
CA TYR A 21 -1.37 5.23 15.19
C TYR A 21 -1.67 5.46 16.68
N ASP A 22 -2.33 4.50 17.32
CA ASP A 22 -2.55 4.48 18.77
C ASP A 22 -1.66 3.39 19.39
N PRO A 23 -0.57 3.77 20.09
CA PRO A 23 0.30 2.80 20.75
C PRO A 23 -0.41 1.97 21.83
N SER A 24 -1.49 2.48 22.40
CA SER A 24 -2.23 1.78 23.46
C SER A 24 -3.16 0.68 22.93
N ASP A 25 -3.57 0.78 21.66
CA ASP A 25 -4.33 -0.23 20.94
C ASP A 25 -3.43 -1.18 20.12
N HIS A 26 -2.11 -0.98 20.17
CA HIS A 26 -1.14 -1.79 19.45
C HIS A 26 -0.66 -2.99 20.28
N ASP A 27 -0.54 -4.15 19.62
CA ASP A 27 0.11 -5.33 20.20
C ASP A 27 1.63 -5.18 20.09
N GLU A 28 2.32 -5.06 21.22
CA GLU A 28 3.78 -4.89 21.30
C GLU A 28 4.57 -6.22 21.26
N ALA A 29 3.90 -7.35 21.02
CA ALA A 29 4.59 -8.63 20.88
C ALA A 29 5.46 -8.70 19.61
N ASN A 30 6.53 -9.50 19.66
CA ASN A 30 7.34 -9.79 18.48
C ASN A 30 6.53 -10.60 17.44
N LYS A 31 6.60 -10.15 16.19
CA LYS A 31 5.92 -10.73 15.03
C LYS A 31 6.96 -11.13 13.99
N THR A 32 6.67 -12.18 13.23
CA THR A 32 7.48 -12.56 12.06
C THR A 32 6.68 -12.30 10.80
N PHE A 33 7.22 -11.48 9.90
CA PHE A 33 6.56 -11.08 8.66
C PHE A 33 7.56 -11.06 7.51
N LEU A 34 7.26 -11.77 6.43
CA LEU A 34 8.10 -11.88 5.23
C LEU A 34 9.60 -12.16 5.50
N GLY A 35 9.89 -12.95 6.54
CA GLY A 35 11.24 -13.36 6.91
C GLY A 35 11.97 -12.42 7.88
N GLU A 36 11.37 -11.28 8.23
CA GLU A 36 11.88 -10.40 9.29
C GLU A 36 11.13 -10.66 10.60
N THR A 37 11.81 -10.56 11.74
CA THR A 37 11.20 -10.76 13.09
C THR A 37 11.51 -9.56 13.98
N GLY A 38 10.47 -9.00 14.61
CA GLY A 38 10.59 -7.86 15.51
C GLY A 38 9.24 -7.39 16.04
N ASN A 39 9.25 -6.40 16.94
CA ASN A 39 8.04 -5.74 17.38
C ASN A 39 7.66 -4.68 16.34
N PHE A 40 6.89 -5.11 15.33
CA PHE A 40 6.51 -4.27 14.20
C PHE A 40 5.19 -3.56 14.43
N ASN A 41 5.14 -2.29 14.01
CA ASN A 41 3.94 -1.50 13.83
C ASN A 41 3.51 -1.45 12.34
N GLY A 42 2.50 -0.62 12.01
CA GLY A 42 2.01 -0.51 10.63
C GLY A 42 3.03 0.06 9.62
N GLU A 43 3.87 1.00 10.04
CA GLU A 43 4.91 1.60 9.18
C GLU A 43 6.01 0.58 8.88
N ASP A 44 6.46 -0.18 9.89
CA ASP A 44 7.45 -1.24 9.73
C ASP A 44 6.99 -2.30 8.72
N ILE A 45 5.71 -2.68 8.75
CA ILE A 45 5.14 -3.64 7.79
C ILE A 45 5.19 -3.10 6.37
N VAL A 46 4.88 -1.81 6.16
CA VAL A 46 4.98 -1.18 4.84
C VAL A 46 6.43 -1.20 4.35
N ASP A 47 7.39 -0.89 5.22
CA ASP A 47 8.81 -0.92 4.86
C ASP A 47 9.28 -2.32 4.46
N ILE A 48 8.87 -3.36 5.21
CA ILE A 48 9.19 -4.76 4.87
C ILE A 48 8.60 -5.15 3.51
N ILE A 49 7.40 -4.69 3.17
CA ILE A 49 6.77 -4.92 1.86
C ILE A 49 7.59 -4.24 0.76
N VAL A 50 8.01 -2.98 0.96
CA VAL A 50 8.76 -2.21 -0.04
C VAL A 50 10.14 -2.82 -0.32
N LYS A 51 10.78 -3.45 0.68
CA LYS A 51 12.04 -4.20 0.48
C LYS A 51 11.89 -5.41 -0.43
N GLN A 52 10.69 -5.96 -0.59
CA GLN A 52 10.51 -7.16 -1.41
C GLN A 52 10.76 -6.85 -2.90
N PRO A 53 11.49 -7.73 -3.61
CA PRO A 53 11.76 -7.53 -5.04
C PRO A 53 10.48 -7.53 -5.88
N GLY A 54 9.38 -8.10 -5.37
CA GLY A 54 8.05 -8.03 -5.99
C GLY A 54 7.52 -6.60 -6.08
N THR A 55 7.74 -5.77 -5.06
CA THR A 55 7.22 -4.39 -4.99
C THR A 55 7.88 -3.49 -6.03
N ALA A 56 9.21 -3.63 -6.21
CA ALA A 56 9.96 -2.96 -7.25
C ALA A 56 9.47 -3.27 -8.67
N ARG A 57 8.87 -4.45 -8.89
CA ARG A 57 8.26 -4.81 -10.18
C ARG A 57 6.80 -4.37 -10.28
N PHE A 58 6.07 -4.38 -9.17
CA PHE A 58 4.64 -4.11 -9.16
C PHE A 58 4.33 -2.62 -9.33
N VAL A 59 4.91 -1.76 -8.50
CA VAL A 59 4.54 -0.33 -8.46
C VAL A 59 4.93 0.41 -9.76
N PRO A 60 6.18 0.35 -10.24
CA PRO A 60 6.59 1.05 -11.45
C PRO A 60 5.81 0.61 -12.69
N ARG A 61 5.48 -0.69 -12.79
CA ARG A 61 4.69 -1.23 -13.90
C ARG A 61 3.29 -0.62 -13.98
N HIS A 62 2.61 -0.45 -12.85
CA HIS A 62 1.29 0.18 -12.83
C HIS A 62 1.36 1.68 -13.12
N LEU A 63 2.40 2.36 -12.62
CA LEU A 63 2.63 3.77 -12.93
C LEU A 63 2.91 3.98 -14.42
N TYR A 64 3.76 3.14 -15.02
CA TYR A 64 4.06 3.20 -16.45
C TYR A 64 2.79 3.00 -17.29
N ASN A 65 2.03 1.93 -17.02
CA ASN A 65 0.78 1.62 -17.72
C ASN A 65 -0.25 2.75 -17.63
N PHE A 66 -0.32 3.46 -16.49
CA PHE A 66 -1.29 4.54 -16.30
C PHE A 66 -0.87 5.85 -16.97
N PHE A 67 0.42 6.17 -16.98
CA PHE A 67 0.90 7.50 -17.40
C PHE A 67 1.57 7.57 -18.78
N VAL A 68 2.07 6.46 -19.33
CA VAL A 68 2.94 6.50 -20.52
C VAL A 68 2.20 6.05 -21.79
N PRO A 69 1.94 4.75 -22.04
CA PRO A 69 1.17 4.34 -23.20
C PRO A 69 -0.32 4.15 -22.86
N ASP A 70 -1.19 4.37 -23.86
CA ASP A 70 -2.55 3.83 -23.85
C ASP A 70 -2.48 2.34 -24.20
N GLU A 71 -2.23 1.50 -23.19
CA GLU A 71 -2.08 0.05 -23.33
C GLU A 71 -3.03 -0.69 -22.37
N PRO A 72 -3.33 -1.98 -22.62
CA PRO A 72 -4.23 -2.75 -21.76
C PRO A 72 -3.81 -2.68 -20.30
N GLN A 73 -4.77 -2.63 -19.37
CA GLN A 73 -4.47 -2.63 -17.93
C GLN A 73 -3.61 -3.84 -17.53
N VAL A 74 -2.72 -3.66 -16.55
CA VAL A 74 -1.79 -4.72 -16.08
C VAL A 74 -2.43 -6.10 -15.86
N PRO A 75 -3.65 -6.24 -15.30
CA PRO A 75 -4.31 -7.54 -15.16
C PRO A 75 -4.59 -8.27 -16.48
N ALA A 76 -4.79 -7.55 -17.57
CA ALA A 76 -5.08 -8.10 -18.90
C ALA A 76 -3.84 -8.69 -19.60
N TRP A 77 -2.63 -8.47 -19.06
CA TRP A 77 -1.39 -8.90 -19.70
C TRP A 77 -1.14 -10.41 -19.71
N LYS A 78 -2.00 -11.17 -19.02
CA LYS A 78 -2.02 -12.64 -19.17
C LYS A 78 -2.49 -13.05 -20.57
N ASP A 79 -3.41 -12.28 -21.15
CA ASP A 79 -4.06 -12.59 -22.42
C ASP A 79 -3.54 -11.69 -23.56
N THR A 80 -3.24 -10.42 -23.25
CA THR A 80 -2.76 -9.42 -24.23
C THR A 80 -1.45 -8.80 -23.74
N PRO A 81 -0.28 -9.11 -24.33
CA PRO A 81 1.01 -8.63 -23.83
C PRO A 81 1.13 -7.10 -23.86
N PRO A 82 1.98 -6.49 -23.00
CA PRO A 82 2.26 -5.06 -23.03
C PRO A 82 2.87 -4.64 -24.36
N ARG A 83 2.65 -3.38 -24.74
CA ARG A 83 3.15 -2.86 -26.01
C ARG A 83 4.67 -2.66 -25.99
N ASP A 84 5.22 -2.28 -24.84
CA ASP A 84 6.66 -2.12 -24.61
C ASP A 84 7.11 -2.98 -23.41
N PRO A 85 7.50 -4.24 -23.64
CA PRO A 85 7.96 -5.13 -22.57
C PRO A 85 9.30 -4.74 -21.95
N GLU A 86 10.12 -3.92 -22.62
CA GLU A 86 11.44 -3.56 -22.12
C GLU A 86 11.36 -2.41 -21.12
N ALA A 87 10.36 -1.52 -21.24
CA ALA A 87 10.14 -0.42 -20.30
C ALA A 87 9.78 -0.85 -18.87
N ILE A 88 9.35 -2.10 -18.68
CA ILE A 88 8.90 -2.67 -17.40
C ILE A 88 9.88 -3.72 -16.83
N LYS A 89 11.05 -3.84 -17.45
CA LYS A 89 12.08 -4.82 -17.07
C LYS A 89 12.92 -4.22 -15.93
N CYS A 90 12.78 -4.77 -14.73
CA CYS A 90 13.50 -4.37 -13.52
C CYS A 90 14.54 -5.42 -13.12
#